data_AF-A0A7Y8X6J6-F1
#
_entry.id   AF-A0A7Y8X6J6-F1
#
_cell.length_a   1.000
_cell.length_b   1.000
_cell.length_c   1.000
_cell.angle_alpha   90.00
_cell.angle_beta   90.00
_cell.angle_gamma   90.00
#
_symmetry.space_group_name_H-M   'P 1'
#
loop_
_entity.id
_entity.type
_entity.pdbx_description
1 polymer ?
#
loop_
_entity_poly.entity_id
_entity_poly.type
_entity_poly.pdbx_seq_one_letter_code
_entity_poly.pdbx_strand_id
1 'polypeptide(L)'
;MRGERGGRGEPEERHHIHVHLDRILAERGMTLTELAARVGVTNVNLSILKNGRAKAVRFTTLTQLCKVLECQPGDLLSYRPEDTEDADPPRSE
;
A
#
# COMPACT_ATOMS: atom_id res chain seq x y z
N MET A 1 26.40 4.16 32.76
CA MET A 1 26.24 3.24 31.61
C MET A 1 24.99 3.66 30.85
N ARG A 2 25.10 4.60 29.90
CA ARG A 2 24.00 4.96 28.99
C ARG A 2 24.29 4.27 27.67
N GLY A 3 23.47 3.27 27.33
CA GLY A 3 23.51 2.63 26.03
C GLY A 3 22.74 3.46 25.02
N GLU A 4 23.45 4.33 24.30
CA GLU A 4 22.90 4.98 23.11
C GLU A 4 23.05 4.03 21.93
N ARG A 5 22.05 3.15 21.76
CA ARG A 5 21.85 2.43 20.50
C ARG A 5 21.15 3.37 19.52
N GLY A 6 21.92 4.25 18.89
CA GLY A 6 21.53 4.91 17.65
C GLY A 6 21.56 3.89 16.52
N GLY A 7 20.43 3.23 16.26
CA GLY A 7 20.25 2.36 15.11
C GLY A 7 20.48 3.17 13.84
N ARG A 8 21.57 2.87 13.12
CA ARG A 8 21.82 3.37 11.77
C ARG A 8 20.62 2.95 10.90
N GLY A 9 19.92 3.93 10.33
CA GLY A 9 18.79 3.70 9.44
C GLY A 9 19.21 2.75 8.32
N GLU A 10 18.62 1.56 8.31
CA GLU A 10 18.76 0.60 7.22
C GLU A 10 18.24 1.23 5.92
N PRO A 11 18.86 0.92 4.77
CA PRO A 11 18.36 1.38 3.48
C PRO A 11 16.88 0.99 3.34
N GLU A 12 16.06 1.91 2.84
CA GLU A 12 14.63 1.65 2.61
C GLU A 12 14.51 0.42 1.72
N GLU A 13 14.14 -0.72 2.33
CA GLU A 13 13.84 -1.98 1.66
C GLU A 13 12.64 -1.72 0.73
N ARG A 14 12.92 -1.33 -0.50
CA ARG A 14 11.91 -1.19 -1.55
C ARG A 14 11.44 -2.60 -1.90
N HIS A 15 10.12 -2.79 -1.88
CA HIS A 15 9.49 -4.06 -2.20
C HIS A 15 8.77 -3.97 -3.56
N HIS A 16 8.60 -5.11 -4.22
CA HIS A 16 7.92 -5.23 -5.51
C HIS A 16 6.39 -5.34 -5.40
N ILE A 17 5.84 -5.12 -4.21
CA ILE A 17 4.39 -5.15 -3.97
C ILE A 17 3.81 -3.75 -4.18
N HIS A 18 2.92 -3.62 -5.14
CA HIS A 18 2.16 -2.40 -5.41
C HIS A 18 0.78 -2.48 -4.78
N VAL A 19 0.32 -1.35 -4.24
CA VAL A 19 -1.00 -1.24 -3.62
C VAL A 19 -1.89 -0.34 -4.47
N HIS A 20 -3.02 -0.87 -4.94
CA HIS A 20 -3.97 -0.18 -5.81
C HIS A 20 -5.04 0.60 -5.05
N LEU A 21 -4.74 1.03 -3.82
CA LEU A 21 -5.72 1.63 -2.93
C LEU A 21 -6.31 2.92 -3.51
N ASP A 22 -5.49 3.73 -4.20
CA ASP A 22 -5.94 4.98 -4.82
C ASP A 22 -7.00 4.76 -5.90
N ARG A 23 -6.79 3.76 -6.77
CA ARG A 23 -7.75 3.40 -7.81
C ARG A 23 -9.09 2.98 -7.18
N ILE A 24 -9.04 2.07 -6.20
CA ILE A 24 -10.24 1.54 -5.55
C ILE A 24 -11.01 2.63 -4.79
N LEU A 25 -10.30 3.54 -4.11
CA LEU A 25 -10.91 4.67 -3.41
C LEU A 25 -11.61 5.62 -4.38
N ALA A 26 -10.97 5.92 -5.52
CA ALA A 26 -11.56 6.76 -6.57
C ALA A 26 -12.81 6.13 -7.19
N GLU A 27 -12.76 4.84 -7.53
CA GLU A 27 -13.90 4.08 -8.06
C GLU A 27 -15.10 4.06 -7.11
N ARG A 28 -14.84 4.12 -5.80
CA ARG A 28 -15.87 4.09 -4.74
C ARG A 28 -16.25 5.47 -4.21
N GLY A 29 -15.61 6.55 -4.67
CA GLY A 29 -15.81 7.89 -4.13
C GLY A 29 -15.51 8.01 -2.63
N MET A 30 -14.59 7.19 -2.11
CA MET A 30 -14.29 7.09 -0.68
C MET A 30 -12.97 7.79 -0.34
N THR A 31 -12.92 8.48 0.81
CA THR A 31 -11.69 9.11 1.28
C THR A 31 -10.82 8.15 2.10
N LEU A 32 -9.50 8.39 2.16
CA LEU A 32 -8.58 7.60 2.99
C LEU A 32 -8.93 7.72 4.49
N THR A 33 -9.39 8.89 4.93
CA THR A 33 -9.83 9.15 6.31
C THR A 33 -11.06 8.31 6.65
N GLU A 34 -12.03 8.24 5.75
CA GLU A 34 -13.22 7.42 5.92
C GLU A 34 -12.87 5.93 5.98
N LEU A 35 -12.00 5.46 5.08
CA LEU A 35 -11.54 4.08 5.09
C LEU A 35 -10.83 3.73 6.41
N ALA A 36 -9.99 4.62 6.94
CA ALA A 36 -9.31 4.44 8.22
C ALA A 36 -10.31 4.19 9.36
N ALA A 37 -11.38 5.00 9.41
CA ALA A 37 -12.44 4.86 10.40
C ALA A 37 -13.20 3.53 10.25
N ARG A 38 -13.54 3.12 9.03
CA ARG A 38 -14.27 1.87 8.75
C ARG A 38 -13.44 0.61 9.03
N VAL A 39 -12.14 0.63 8.74
CA VAL A 39 -11.22 -0.50 8.94
C VAL A 39 -10.73 -0.61 10.38
N GLY A 40 -10.79 0.49 11.15
CA GLY A 40 -10.30 0.54 12.52
C GLY A 40 -8.76 0.67 12.60
N VAL A 41 -8.15 1.40 11.67
CA VAL A 41 -6.71 1.68 11.64
C VAL A 41 -6.45 3.17 11.55
N THR A 42 -5.22 3.61 11.85
CA THR A 42 -4.86 5.02 11.71
C THR A 42 -4.73 5.42 10.24
N ASN A 43 -5.06 6.68 9.94
CA ASN A 43 -4.83 7.25 8.61
C ASN A 43 -3.33 7.16 8.20
N VAL A 44 -2.42 7.32 9.17
CA VAL A 44 -0.97 7.12 8.97
C VAL A 44 -0.65 5.72 8.45
N ASN A 45 -1.25 4.67 9.03
CA ASN A 45 -1.03 3.30 8.58
C ASN A 45 -1.50 3.09 7.13
N LEU A 46 -2.69 3.59 6.78
CA LEU A 46 -3.20 3.52 5.41
C LEU A 46 -2.37 4.37 4.44
N SER A 47 -1.86 5.52 4.86
CA SER A 47 -1.00 6.38 4.04
C SER A 47 0.34 5.70 3.73
N ILE A 48 0.93 4.99 4.71
CA ILE A 48 2.15 4.20 4.48
C ILE A 48 1.88 3.07 3.47
N LEU A 49 0.75 2.37 3.61
CA LEU A 49 0.33 1.31 2.70
C LEU A 49 0.07 1.83 1.27
N LYS A 50 -0.73 2.89 1.14
CA LYS A 50 -1.08 3.54 -0.12
C LYS A 50 0.16 3.95 -0.92
N ASN A 51 1.14 4.53 -0.25
CA ASN A 51 2.33 5.08 -0.89
C ASN A 51 3.45 4.03 -1.09
N GLY A 52 3.16 2.72 -0.89
CA GLY A 52 4.13 1.66 -1.12
C GLY A 52 5.34 1.69 -0.16
N ARG A 53 5.18 2.28 1.03
CA ARG A 53 6.23 2.36 2.07
C ARG A 53 6.07 1.30 3.16
N ALA A 54 5.08 0.41 3.01
CA ALA A 54 4.74 -0.58 4.04
C ALA A 54 5.64 -1.81 3.93
N LYS A 55 6.50 -2.04 4.93
CA LYS A 55 7.34 -3.25 4.99
C LYS A 55 6.55 -4.56 5.13
N ALA A 56 5.36 -4.49 5.74
CA ALA A 56 4.50 -5.64 5.95
C ALA A 56 3.03 -5.21 6.12
N VAL A 57 2.11 -6.13 5.82
CA VAL A 57 0.69 -5.99 6.11
C VAL A 57 0.19 -7.23 6.85
N ARG A 58 -0.55 -7.04 7.94
CA ARG A 58 -1.20 -8.16 8.64
C ARG A 58 -2.40 -8.64 7.84
N PHE A 59 -2.61 -9.96 7.74
CA PHE A 59 -3.79 -10.50 7.07
C PHE A 59 -5.11 -10.04 7.70
N THR A 60 -5.14 -9.76 9.01
CA THR A 60 -6.32 -9.18 9.67
C THR A 60 -6.66 -7.80 9.10
N THR A 61 -5.66 -6.94 8.89
CA THR A 61 -5.84 -5.64 8.23
C THR A 61 -6.26 -5.82 6.77
N LEU A 62 -5.59 -6.71 6.02
CA LEU A 62 -5.94 -7.01 4.63
C LEU A 62 -7.39 -7.50 4.50
N THR A 63 -7.83 -8.36 5.42
CA THR A 63 -9.21 -8.88 5.48
C THR A 63 -10.21 -7.75 5.68
N GLN A 64 -9.96 -6.82 6.61
CA GLN A 64 -10.86 -5.70 6.85
C GLN A 64 -10.89 -4.73 5.67
N LEU A 65 -9.74 -4.48 5.03
CA LEU A 65 -9.68 -3.71 3.79
C LEU A 65 -10.55 -4.36 2.71
N CYS A 66 -10.38 -5.66 2.45
CA CYS A 66 -11.15 -6.39 1.45
C CYS A 66 -12.65 -6.37 1.75
N LYS A 67 -13.06 -6.45 3.02
CA LYS A 67 -14.47 -6.38 3.42
C LYS A 67 -15.07 -4.99 3.20
N VAL A 68 -14.39 -3.94 3.65
CA VAL A 68 -14.89 -2.55 3.55
C VAL A 68 -14.87 -2.06 2.10
N LEU A 69 -13.85 -2.46 1.34
CA LEU A 69 -13.67 -2.12 -0.06
C LEU A 69 -14.28 -3.16 -0.99
N GLU A 70 -15.04 -4.14 -0.48
CA GLU A 70 -15.69 -5.22 -1.22
C GLU A 70 -14.85 -5.71 -2.42
N CYS A 71 -13.59 -6.04 -2.17
CA CYS A 71 -12.62 -6.43 -3.18
C CYS A 71 -11.85 -7.68 -2.73
N GLN A 72 -11.19 -8.36 -3.66
CA GLN A 72 -10.26 -9.43 -3.37
C GLN A 72 -8.85 -8.88 -3.09
N PRO A 73 -7.98 -9.65 -2.40
CA PRO A 73 -6.58 -9.28 -2.22
C PRO A 73 -5.85 -8.96 -3.53
N GLY A 74 -6.16 -9.70 -4.61
CA GLY A 74 -5.56 -9.48 -5.94
C GLY A 74 -5.99 -8.18 -6.62
N ASP A 75 -7.14 -7.60 -6.22
CA ASP A 75 -7.56 -6.28 -6.71
C ASP A 75 -6.76 -5.16 -6.04
N LEU A 76 -6.36 -5.39 -4.78
CA LEU A 76 -5.68 -4.44 -3.93
C LEU A 76 -4.16 -4.51 -4.06
N LEU A 77 -3.58 -5.69 -4.24
CA LEU A 77 -2.15 -5.94 -4.26
C LEU A 77 -1.73 -6.60 -5.57
N SER A 78 -0.66 -6.09 -6.18
CA SER A 78 0.02 -6.75 -7.29
C SER A 78 1.52 -6.87 -7.03
N TYR A 79 2.12 -7.90 -7.61
CA TYR A 79 3.56 -8.03 -7.68
C TYR A 79 4.05 -7.48 -9.02
N ARG A 80 5.05 -6.60 -9.00
CA ARG A 80 5.76 -6.13 -10.19
C ARG A 80 7.25 -6.45 -10.06
N PRO A 81 7.76 -7.48 -10.77
CA PRO A 81 9.20 -7.70 -10.81
C PRO A 81 9.89 -6.42 -11.33
N GLU A 82 11.08 -6.05 -10.82
CA GLU A 82 11.85 -4.97 -11.45
C GLU A 82 12.06 -5.30 -12.93
N ASP A 83 12.04 -4.26 -13.78
CA ASP A 83 12.02 -4.29 -15.25
C ASP A 83 10.65 -4.48 -15.92
N THR A 84 9.62 -3.82 -15.38
CA THR A 84 8.67 -3.15 -16.28
C THR A 84 8.69 -1.67 -15.95
N GLU A 85 9.79 -1.01 -16.36
CA GLU A 85 9.74 0.40 -16.73
C GLU A 85 8.50 0.60 -17.60
N ASP A 86 7.81 1.71 -17.37
CA ASP A 86 6.70 2.20 -18.15
C ASP A 86 6.68 1.64 -19.58
N ALA A 87 5.85 0.62 -19.81
CA ALA A 87 5.40 0.31 -21.16
C ALA A 87 4.46 1.46 -21.55
N ASP A 88 5.06 2.60 -21.89
CA ASP A 88 4.47 3.56 -22.80
C ASP A 88 4.08 2.72 -24.03
N PRO A 89 2.77 2.52 -24.31
CA PRO A 89 2.39 1.82 -25.52
C PRO A 89 3.04 2.55 -26.71
N PRO A 90 3.56 1.85 -27.73
CA PRO A 90 4.18 2.51 -28.86
C PRO A 90 3.19 3.52 -29.41
N ARG A 91 3.54 4.81 -29.34
CA ARG A 91 2.81 5.86 -30.03
C ARG A 91 2.78 5.43 -31.49
N SER A 92 1.58 5.14 -31.96
CA SER A 92 1.32 4.69 -33.31
C SER A 92 1.91 5.69 -34.29
N GLU A 93 2.85 5.25 -35.13
CA GLU A 93 3.25 5.96 -36.35
C GLU A 93 2.17 5.81 -37.42
#